data_AF-A0A396ABT2-F1
#
_entry.id   AF-A0A396ABT2-F1
#
_cell.length_a   1.000
_cell.length_b   1.000
_cell.length_c   1.000
_cell.angle_alpha   90.00
_cell.angle_beta   90.00
_cell.angle_gamma   90.00
#
_symmetry.space_group_name_H-M   'P 1'
#
loop_
_entity.id
_entity.type
_entity.pdbx_description
1 polymer ?
#
loop_
_entity_poly.entity_id
_entity_poly.type
_entity_poly.pdbx_seq_one_letter_code
_entity_poly.pdbx_strand_id
1 'polypeptide(L)'
;MDLPIVLSHKTAWLYHNVARPSEPLSRASSLYDEDSLANEAEPTASLPKLGLDAKGLRASTAVGIATDYLVSLGIPREELNHIDTLVNFDFERSTPAGFRCHVFGAPVPPGHLIEVAEGLLVVDEVMCFVQAGSWMSEPEQLEYGYEICARYHLNHLSTGDYIEMGQRYTVADLIAYCNENRSRQGAIRAAAVLKRVHDGARSPMETATTIMVVAKRSQGGLGYVKVELNHRVDVPNEFKYLAKAGFFEIDVYAPASGTGIEYNGSDHLDKQRSASDAERMTVLSALGFRMIVLTGTQFAHQLQLHRAMNAIALAIGLKCDRSEAFQKRQNDLREFVIRHWDSGL
;
A
#
# COMPACT_ATOMS: atom_id res chain seq x y z
N MET A 1 30.03 12.94 12.71
CA MET A 1 29.77 11.49 12.79
C MET A 1 30.56 10.87 11.64
N ASP A 2 31.21 9.72 11.84
CA ASP A 2 32.05 9.11 10.79
C ASP A 2 31.29 8.06 9.95
N LEU A 3 30.05 7.76 10.32
CA LEU A 3 29.14 6.87 9.60
C LEU A 3 27.93 7.67 9.10
N PRO A 4 27.38 7.32 7.93
CA PRO A 4 26.23 8.03 7.39
C PRO A 4 24.98 7.75 8.23
N ILE A 5 24.03 8.68 8.21
CA ILE A 5 22.76 8.55 8.94
C ILE A 5 21.83 7.67 8.11
N VAL A 6 21.24 6.64 8.71
CA VAL A 6 20.27 5.76 8.04
C VAL A 6 18.88 6.01 8.61
N LEU A 7 17.98 6.61 7.85
CA LEU A 7 16.57 6.79 8.19
C LEU A 7 15.83 5.45 8.18
N SER A 8 14.97 5.22 9.15
CA SER A 8 14.25 3.94 9.34
C SER A 8 12.87 4.13 9.95
N HIS A 9 12.12 3.05 10.15
CA HIS A 9 10.84 3.01 10.86
C HIS A 9 9.87 4.11 10.37
N LYS A 10 9.31 4.93 11.28
CA LYS A 10 8.30 5.94 10.91
C LYS A 10 8.90 7.01 10.00
N THR A 11 10.14 7.45 10.23
CA THR A 11 10.78 8.44 9.35
C THR A 11 11.01 7.92 7.93
N ALA A 12 11.42 6.65 7.77
CA ALA A 12 11.53 6.05 6.43
C ALA A 12 10.16 5.89 5.75
N TRP A 13 9.13 5.49 6.50
CA TRP A 13 7.75 5.43 5.99
C TRP A 13 7.26 6.80 5.50
N LEU A 14 7.49 7.87 6.27
CA LEU A 14 7.17 9.25 5.86
C LEU A 14 7.94 9.66 4.60
N TYR A 15 9.23 9.32 4.52
CA TYR A 15 10.04 9.59 3.33
C TYR A 15 9.46 8.90 2.09
N HIS A 16 9.18 7.59 2.17
CA HIS A 16 8.59 6.83 1.07
C HIS A 16 7.22 7.40 0.67
N ASN A 17 6.40 7.84 1.63
CA ASN A 17 5.10 8.47 1.32
C ASN A 17 5.19 9.76 0.49
N VAL A 18 6.29 10.50 0.54
CA VAL A 18 6.45 11.75 -0.24
C VAL A 18 7.35 11.57 -1.46
N ALA A 19 8.36 10.71 -1.37
CA ALA A 19 9.41 10.57 -2.36
C ALA A 19 9.15 9.47 -3.38
N ARG A 20 8.24 8.53 -3.11
CA ARG A 20 7.98 7.39 -3.99
C ARG A 20 7.80 7.80 -5.46
N PRO A 21 7.06 8.86 -5.85
CA PRO A 21 6.91 9.22 -7.26
C PRO A 21 8.21 9.54 -8.01
N SER A 22 9.26 9.99 -7.31
CA SER A 22 10.53 10.42 -7.90
C SER A 22 11.66 9.39 -7.79
N GLU A 23 11.47 8.32 -7.02
CA GLU A 23 12.48 7.27 -6.88
C GLU A 23 12.53 6.32 -8.09
N PRO A 24 13.72 5.83 -8.48
CA PRO A 24 13.84 4.80 -9.51
C PRO A 24 13.06 3.53 -9.14
N LEU A 25 12.48 2.86 -10.14
CA LEU A 25 11.90 1.54 -9.93
C LEU A 25 12.99 0.55 -9.48
N SER A 26 12.69 -0.25 -8.47
CA SER A 26 13.56 -1.33 -7.99
C SER A 26 13.96 -2.27 -9.14
N ARG A 27 15.19 -2.80 -9.14
CA ARG A 27 15.66 -3.80 -10.12
C ARG A 27 14.81 -5.08 -10.13
N ALA A 28 14.04 -5.36 -9.07
CA ALA A 28 13.11 -6.50 -9.03
C ALA A 28 11.82 -6.25 -9.83
N SER A 29 11.40 -4.98 -9.96
CA SER A 29 10.18 -4.56 -10.67
C SER A 29 10.35 -4.63 -12.20
N SER A 30 11.56 -4.38 -12.71
CA SER A 30 11.84 -4.37 -14.16
C SER A 30 11.75 -5.75 -14.86
N LEU A 31 11.49 -6.83 -14.11
CA LEU A 31 11.37 -8.19 -14.65
C LEU A 31 9.92 -8.59 -14.97
N TYR A 32 8.91 -7.79 -14.59
CA TYR A 32 7.50 -8.16 -14.70
C TYR A 32 6.63 -7.17 -15.50
N ASP A 33 7.19 -6.07 -15.98
CA ASP A 33 6.52 -5.17 -16.94
C ASP A 33 6.91 -5.53 -18.39
N GLU A 34 6.08 -6.32 -19.07
CA GLU A 34 6.23 -6.55 -20.52
C GLU A 34 5.80 -5.35 -21.39
N ASP A 35 5.15 -4.33 -20.79
CA ASP A 35 4.60 -3.17 -21.52
C ASP A 35 5.27 -1.82 -21.20
N SER A 36 6.34 -1.78 -20.40
CA SER A 36 7.05 -0.52 -20.12
C SER A 36 8.07 -0.25 -21.22
N LEU A 37 7.70 0.60 -22.18
CA LEU A 37 8.64 1.28 -23.06
C LEU A 37 9.76 1.85 -22.20
N ALA A 38 10.97 1.33 -22.41
CA ALA A 38 12.19 1.76 -21.76
C ALA A 38 12.30 3.29 -21.82
N ASN A 39 11.95 3.97 -20.73
CA ASN A 39 12.31 5.36 -20.54
C ASN A 39 13.81 5.35 -20.25
N GLU A 40 14.57 5.88 -21.22
CA GLU A 40 15.99 6.14 -21.09
C GLU A 40 16.23 6.88 -19.77
N ALA A 41 17.10 6.31 -18.94
CA ALA A 41 17.49 6.88 -17.66
C ALA A 41 17.95 8.32 -17.87
N GLU A 42 17.18 9.28 -17.35
CA GLU A 42 17.61 10.67 -17.24
C GLU A 42 18.94 10.74 -16.46
N PRO A 43 19.81 11.72 -16.75
CA PRO A 43 21.12 11.82 -16.13
C PRO A 43 20.93 11.94 -14.62
N THR A 44 21.62 11.09 -13.84
CA THR A 44 21.61 11.13 -12.37
C THR A 44 21.92 12.56 -11.91
N ALA A 45 20.89 13.28 -11.46
CA ALA A 45 21.10 14.53 -10.75
C ALA A 45 22.05 14.25 -9.58
N SER A 46 23.07 15.09 -9.42
CA SER A 46 24.00 14.95 -8.30
C SER A 46 23.24 14.96 -6.98
N LEU A 47 23.52 14.00 -6.09
CA LEU A 47 22.88 13.92 -4.78
C LEU A 47 22.98 15.25 -4.01
N PRO A 48 21.93 15.65 -3.27
CA PRO A 48 21.97 16.83 -2.42
C PRO A 48 23.15 16.79 -1.44
N LYS A 49 23.89 17.90 -1.35
CA LYS A 49 25.02 18.04 -0.42
C LYS A 49 24.59 18.79 0.83
N LEU A 50 24.19 18.03 1.85
CA LEU A 50 23.65 18.59 3.08
C LEU A 50 24.72 18.90 4.14
N GLY A 51 25.96 18.43 3.94
CA GLY A 51 27.06 18.57 4.90
C GLY A 51 26.95 17.64 6.12
N LEU A 52 26.19 16.54 6.00
CA LEU A 52 26.01 15.54 7.05
C LEU A 52 27.26 14.66 7.28
N ASP A 53 28.12 14.58 6.27
CA ASP A 53 29.42 13.90 6.25
C ASP A 53 30.55 14.71 6.91
N ALA A 54 30.27 15.96 7.31
CA ALA A 54 31.28 16.83 7.92
C ALA A 54 31.87 16.24 9.21
N LYS A 55 33.21 16.12 9.25
CA LYS A 55 33.93 15.64 10.42
C LYS A 55 33.64 16.52 11.65
N GLY A 56 33.35 15.86 12.78
CA GLY A 56 33.03 16.56 14.03
C GLY A 56 31.65 17.22 14.07
N LEU A 57 30.77 16.98 13.09
CA LEU A 57 29.40 17.49 13.11
C LEU A 57 28.68 17.06 14.39
N ARG A 58 28.14 18.04 15.13
CA ARG A 58 27.36 17.80 16.34
C ARG A 58 26.06 17.09 15.97
N ALA A 59 25.66 16.10 16.76
CA ALA A 59 24.45 15.35 16.49
C ALA A 59 23.18 16.23 16.45
N SER A 60 23.08 17.25 17.31
CA SER A 60 21.96 18.20 17.27
C SER A 60 21.90 19.00 15.97
N THR A 61 23.05 19.34 15.39
CA THR A 61 23.14 19.99 14.08
C THR A 61 22.72 19.02 12.97
N ALA A 62 23.16 17.77 13.05
CA ALA A 62 22.77 16.73 12.10
C ALA A 62 21.26 16.46 12.11
N VAL A 63 20.63 16.42 13.30
CA VAL A 63 19.16 16.34 13.44
C VAL A 63 18.50 17.51 12.72
N GLY A 64 18.94 18.75 12.97
CA GLY A 64 18.37 19.94 12.33
C GLY A 64 18.44 19.88 10.80
N ILE A 65 19.62 19.54 10.26
CA ILE A 65 19.84 19.39 8.81
C ILE A 65 18.91 18.31 8.22
N ALA A 66 18.83 17.14 8.86
CA ALA A 66 17.97 16.05 8.39
C ALA A 66 16.49 16.42 8.45
N THR A 67 16.04 17.07 9.53
CA THR A 67 14.67 17.57 9.66
C THR A 67 14.34 18.61 8.58
N ASP A 68 15.20 19.60 8.37
CA ASP A 68 14.96 20.65 7.38
C ASP A 68 14.90 20.07 5.96
N TYR A 69 15.75 19.08 5.65
CA TYR A 69 15.69 18.35 4.38
C TYR A 69 14.37 17.59 4.23
N LEU A 70 13.94 16.81 5.22
CA LEU A 70 12.68 16.07 5.17
C LEU A 70 11.45 17.00 5.05
N VAL A 71 11.48 18.14 5.74
CA VAL A 71 10.44 19.19 5.59
C VAL A 71 10.43 19.75 4.17
N SER A 72 11.60 19.96 3.56
CA SER A 72 11.69 20.44 2.18
C SER A 72 11.10 19.46 1.15
N LEU A 73 10.99 18.17 1.49
CA LEU A 73 10.30 17.15 0.68
C LEU A 73 8.78 17.14 0.89
N GLY A 74 8.24 17.96 1.79
CA GLY A 74 6.81 18.05 2.09
C GLY A 74 6.35 17.28 3.32
N ILE A 75 7.26 16.74 4.14
CA ILE A 75 6.88 16.08 5.40
C ILE A 75 6.58 17.17 6.46
N PRO A 76 5.38 17.18 7.08
CA PRO A 76 5.05 18.15 8.11
C PRO A 76 5.99 18.04 9.32
N ARG A 77 6.41 19.19 9.87
CA ARG A 77 7.43 19.22 10.93
C ARG A 77 6.96 18.57 12.23
N GLU A 78 5.66 18.60 12.49
CA GLU A 78 4.98 17.94 13.60
C GLU A 78 5.06 16.41 13.55
N GLU A 79 5.25 15.82 12.36
CA GLU A 79 5.49 14.39 12.20
C GLU A 79 6.95 14.00 12.54
N LEU A 80 7.84 14.99 12.64
CA LEU A 80 9.29 14.83 12.85
C LEU A 80 9.75 15.23 14.26
N ASN A 81 8.93 14.94 15.28
CA ASN A 81 9.31 15.12 16.70
C ASN A 81 10.61 14.38 17.07
N HIS A 82 10.86 13.26 16.39
CA HIS A 82 12.14 12.56 16.39
C HIS A 82 12.41 12.03 14.98
N ILE A 83 13.69 11.83 14.69
CA ILE A 83 14.18 11.17 13.48
C ILE A 83 14.56 9.74 13.85
N ASP A 84 13.80 8.76 13.34
CA ASP A 84 14.07 7.34 13.51
C ASP A 84 15.28 6.93 12.66
N THR A 85 16.33 6.47 13.31
CA THR A 85 17.58 6.05 12.65
C THR A 85 17.91 4.59 12.93
N LEU A 86 18.65 3.95 12.03
CA LEU A 86 19.10 2.57 12.16
C LEU A 86 20.61 2.49 12.32
N VAL A 87 21.07 1.68 13.27
CA VAL A 87 22.47 1.29 13.42
C VAL A 87 22.60 -0.24 13.32
N ASN A 88 23.79 -0.72 12.97
CA ASN A 88 24.03 -2.16 12.82
C ASN A 88 23.93 -2.86 14.17
N PHE A 89 24.59 -2.29 15.18
CA PHE A 89 24.74 -2.88 16.50
C PHE A 89 24.37 -1.91 17.63
N ASP A 90 24.11 -2.46 18.81
CA ASP A 90 23.67 -1.70 19.98
C ASP A 90 24.73 -0.73 20.53
N PHE A 91 26.00 -1.09 20.46
CA PHE A 91 27.12 -0.23 20.88
C PHE A 91 27.27 1.03 20.01
N GLU A 92 26.70 1.03 18.81
CA GLU A 92 26.69 2.18 17.89
C GLU A 92 25.54 3.15 18.20
N ARG A 93 24.62 2.79 19.11
CA ARG A 93 23.52 3.66 19.50
C ARG A 93 24.07 4.97 20.04
N SER A 94 23.62 6.05 19.43
CA SER A 94 23.74 7.39 20.01
C SER A 94 22.35 7.79 20.54
N THR A 95 22.29 8.44 21.70
CA THR A 95 21.05 9.04 22.22
C THR A 95 21.05 10.58 22.20
N PRO A 96 21.51 11.28 21.15
CA PRO A 96 21.31 12.71 21.03
C PRO A 96 19.83 13.06 21.11
N ALA A 97 19.53 14.23 21.69
CA ALA A 97 18.20 14.80 21.61
C ALA A 97 17.77 14.91 20.13
N GLY A 98 16.63 14.31 19.79
CA GLY A 98 16.04 14.33 18.45
C GLY A 98 16.25 13.08 17.59
N PHE A 99 17.23 12.22 17.88
CA PHE A 99 17.33 10.90 17.22
C PHE A 99 16.69 9.81 18.05
N ARG A 100 15.95 8.92 17.39
CA ARG A 100 15.48 7.65 17.94
C ARG A 100 16.22 6.51 17.24
N CYS A 101 17.30 6.05 17.86
CA CYS A 101 18.12 4.98 17.28
C CYS A 101 17.53 3.59 17.53
N HIS A 102 17.31 2.86 16.45
CA HIS A 102 16.94 1.45 16.39
C HIS A 102 18.16 0.61 16.00
N VAL A 103 18.15 -0.66 16.41
CA VAL A 103 19.25 -1.59 16.12
C VAL A 103 18.77 -2.67 15.19
N PHE A 104 19.51 -2.89 14.10
CA PHE A 104 19.27 -4.01 13.21
C PHE A 104 19.73 -5.34 13.82
N GLY A 105 20.85 -5.31 14.55
CA GLY A 105 21.46 -6.46 15.23
C GLY A 105 22.34 -7.31 14.31
N ALA A 106 22.86 -6.71 13.24
CA ALA A 106 23.76 -7.26 12.25
C ALA A 106 24.23 -6.11 11.33
N PRO A 107 25.21 -6.31 10.44
CA PRO A 107 25.44 -5.39 9.34
C PRO A 107 24.17 -5.29 8.48
N VAL A 108 23.68 -4.06 8.26
CA VAL A 108 22.55 -3.82 7.37
C VAL A 108 22.98 -4.13 5.92
N PRO A 109 22.23 -4.96 5.17
CA PRO A 109 22.62 -5.28 3.79
C PRO A 109 22.59 -4.01 2.91
N PRO A 110 23.67 -3.71 2.16
CA PRO A 110 23.72 -2.50 1.33
C PRO A 110 22.61 -2.39 0.29
N GLY A 111 22.07 -3.53 -0.18
CA GLY A 111 20.96 -3.56 -1.14
C GLY A 111 19.64 -3.01 -0.60
N HIS A 112 19.50 -2.84 0.72
CA HIS A 112 18.32 -2.25 1.36
C HIS A 112 18.57 -0.80 1.83
N LEU A 113 19.65 -0.17 1.38
CA LEU A 113 20.01 1.20 1.73
C LEU A 113 20.03 2.06 0.47
N ILE A 114 19.24 3.12 0.46
CA ILE A 114 19.13 4.07 -0.64
C ILE A 114 19.76 5.39 -0.17
N GLU A 115 20.79 5.88 -0.86
CA GLU A 115 21.38 7.18 -0.55
C GLU A 115 20.51 8.29 -1.15
N VAL A 116 19.99 9.16 -0.28
CA VAL A 116 19.02 10.21 -0.65
C VAL A 116 19.66 11.61 -0.62
N ALA A 117 20.77 11.73 0.11
CA ALA A 117 21.67 12.87 0.11
C ALA A 117 23.06 12.40 0.59
N GLU A 118 24.10 13.17 0.31
CA GLU A 118 25.47 12.84 0.73
C GLU A 118 25.52 12.69 2.28
N GLY A 119 25.80 11.48 2.75
CA GLY A 119 25.83 11.13 4.18
C GLY A 119 24.46 10.82 4.81
N LEU A 120 23.39 10.72 4.03
CA LEU A 120 22.03 10.37 4.47
C LEU A 120 21.45 9.25 3.58
N LEU A 121 21.14 8.12 4.20
CA LEU A 121 20.46 7.00 3.57
C LEU A 121 19.09 6.78 4.18
N VAL A 122 18.24 6.06 3.47
CA VAL A 122 16.97 5.51 3.96
C VAL A 122 16.94 4.02 3.70
N VAL A 123 16.29 3.26 4.61
CA VAL A 123 16.01 1.85 4.33
C VAL A 123 14.94 1.74 3.23
N ASP A 124 15.02 0.73 2.38
CA ASP A 124 13.99 0.51 1.35
C ASP A 124 12.60 0.19 1.95
N GLU A 125 11.56 0.26 1.11
CA GLU A 125 10.17 0.03 1.54
C GLU A 125 9.95 -1.37 2.15
N VAL A 126 10.65 -2.40 1.65
CA VAL A 126 10.48 -3.79 2.13
C VAL A 126 11.03 -3.95 3.55
N MET A 127 12.21 -3.39 3.83
CA MET A 127 12.75 -3.33 5.18
C MET A 127 11.89 -2.45 6.08
N CYS A 128 11.42 -1.30 5.58
CA CYS A 128 10.53 -0.39 6.28
C CYS A 128 9.22 -1.09 6.71
N PHE A 129 8.62 -1.89 5.82
CA PHE A 129 7.41 -2.68 6.11
C PHE A 129 7.58 -3.64 7.28
N VAL A 130 8.72 -4.31 7.36
CA VAL A 130 9.02 -5.19 8.50
C VAL A 130 9.18 -4.39 9.78
N GLN A 131 9.91 -3.27 9.73
CA GLN A 131 10.08 -2.35 10.87
C GLN A 131 8.76 -1.75 11.33
N ALA A 132 7.81 -1.52 10.42
CA ALA A 132 6.48 -1.00 10.71
C ALA A 132 5.71 -1.87 11.70
N GLY A 133 5.94 -3.18 11.73
CA GLY A 133 5.32 -4.10 12.69
C GLY A 133 5.66 -3.83 14.17
N SER A 134 6.60 -2.94 14.46
CA SER A 134 6.94 -2.48 15.81
C SER A 134 6.07 -1.31 16.31
N TRP A 135 5.38 -0.58 15.42
CA TRP A 135 4.62 0.63 15.79
C TRP A 135 3.26 0.77 15.10
N MET A 136 3.05 0.16 13.93
CA MET A 136 1.73 0.08 13.29
C MET A 136 0.86 -0.99 13.97
N SER A 137 -0.43 -0.72 14.05
CA SER A 137 -1.46 -1.72 14.29
C SER A 137 -1.56 -2.70 13.12
N GLU A 138 -2.22 -3.83 13.35
CA GLU A 138 -2.37 -4.85 12.30
C GLU A 138 -3.16 -4.36 11.07
N PRO A 139 -4.25 -3.56 11.19
CA PRO A 139 -4.91 -2.93 10.04
C PRO A 139 -4.03 -1.92 9.29
N GLU A 140 -3.27 -1.08 9.98
CA GLU A 140 -2.33 -0.13 9.36
C GLU A 140 -1.24 -0.86 8.58
N GLN A 141 -0.65 -1.91 9.17
CA GLN A 141 0.34 -2.71 8.45
C GLN A 141 -0.29 -3.49 7.28
N LEU A 142 -1.56 -3.89 7.37
CA LEU A 142 -2.26 -4.54 6.25
C LEU A 142 -2.42 -3.59 5.07
N GLU A 143 -2.89 -2.38 5.33
CA GLU A 143 -3.04 -1.33 4.31
C GLU A 143 -1.69 -0.94 3.71
N TYR A 144 -0.66 -0.73 4.53
CA TYR A 144 0.69 -0.44 4.03
C TYR A 144 1.23 -1.58 3.13
N GLY A 145 0.92 -2.84 3.46
CA GLY A 145 1.28 -3.98 2.62
C GLY A 145 0.64 -3.91 1.22
N TYR A 146 -0.63 -3.49 1.13
CA TYR A 146 -1.28 -3.25 -0.15
C TYR A 146 -0.62 -2.10 -0.91
N GLU A 147 -0.34 -0.98 -0.25
CA GLU A 147 0.27 0.19 -0.91
C GLU A 147 1.64 -0.11 -1.51
N ILE A 148 2.47 -0.88 -0.81
CA ILE A 148 3.79 -1.31 -1.32
C ILE A 148 3.64 -2.19 -2.57
N CYS A 149 2.61 -3.04 -2.60
CA CYS A 149 2.32 -3.97 -3.70
C CYS A 149 1.33 -3.41 -4.74
N ALA A 150 0.96 -2.14 -4.61
CA ALA A 150 -0.03 -1.51 -5.46
C ALA A 150 0.57 -1.00 -6.78
N ARG A 151 -0.33 -0.73 -7.72
CA ARG A 151 -0.12 0.02 -8.96
C ARG A 151 -0.57 1.47 -8.82
N TYR A 152 -0.55 1.98 -7.59
CA TYR A 152 -0.79 3.37 -7.28
C TYR A 152 0.14 3.85 -6.18
N HIS A 153 0.28 5.16 -6.08
CA HIS A 153 0.84 5.83 -4.91
C HIS A 153 -0.13 6.86 -4.38
N LEU A 154 -0.36 6.78 -3.06
CA LEU A 154 -1.14 7.73 -2.29
C LEU A 154 -0.19 8.41 -1.31
N ASN A 155 -0.08 9.73 -1.39
CA ASN A 155 0.66 10.50 -0.40
C ASN A 155 -0.27 10.86 0.75
N HIS A 156 -0.13 10.12 1.87
CA HIS A 156 -0.91 10.29 3.10
C HIS A 156 -0.78 11.66 3.78
N LEU A 157 0.18 12.49 3.34
CA LEU A 157 0.41 13.84 3.87
C LEU A 157 -0.21 14.94 2.98
N SER A 158 -0.69 14.58 1.79
CA SER A 158 -1.33 15.47 0.83
C SER A 158 -2.82 15.13 0.66
N THR A 159 -3.64 16.12 0.29
CA THR A 159 -5.08 15.89 0.16
C THR A 159 -5.42 15.12 -1.12
N GLY A 160 -5.93 13.91 -0.96
CA GLY A 160 -6.99 13.28 -1.78
C GLY A 160 -6.62 12.72 -3.15
N ASP A 161 -5.46 13.04 -3.70
CA ASP A 161 -5.06 12.57 -5.03
C ASP A 161 -4.04 11.43 -4.94
N TYR A 162 -4.34 10.32 -5.61
CA TYR A 162 -3.39 9.26 -5.88
C TYR A 162 -2.94 9.34 -7.34
N ILE A 163 -1.78 8.76 -7.63
CA ILE A 163 -1.28 8.57 -8.99
C ILE A 163 -1.20 7.08 -9.29
N GLU A 164 -1.62 6.68 -10.49
CA GLU A 164 -1.35 5.33 -10.99
C GLU A 164 0.13 5.20 -11.36
N MET A 165 0.73 4.05 -11.08
CA MET A 165 2.13 3.76 -11.38
C MET A 165 2.40 2.25 -11.50
N GLY A 166 3.58 1.89 -11.99
CA GLY A 166 4.03 0.50 -12.02
C GLY A 166 4.19 -0.09 -10.62
N GLN A 167 3.90 -1.39 -10.49
CA GLN A 167 4.06 -2.11 -9.23
C GLN A 167 5.56 -2.26 -8.90
N ARG A 168 5.99 -1.75 -7.73
CA ARG A 168 7.41 -1.74 -7.33
C ARG A 168 7.88 -3.03 -6.65
N TYR A 169 7.00 -3.61 -5.85
CA TYR A 169 7.28 -4.82 -5.08
C TYR A 169 6.09 -5.74 -5.18
N THR A 170 6.34 -7.03 -5.05
CA THR A 170 5.32 -8.07 -4.96
C THR A 170 5.20 -8.57 -3.53
N VAL A 171 4.06 -9.16 -3.18
CA VAL A 171 3.88 -9.89 -1.92
C VAL A 171 4.96 -10.97 -1.76
N ALA A 172 5.41 -11.59 -2.87
CA ALA A 172 6.49 -12.56 -2.86
C ALA A 172 7.83 -11.96 -2.39
N ASP A 173 8.17 -10.74 -2.83
CA ASP A 173 9.37 -10.01 -2.38
C ASP A 173 9.32 -9.76 -0.87
N LEU A 174 8.18 -9.30 -0.37
CA LEU A 174 7.99 -9.02 1.06
C LEU A 174 8.07 -10.31 1.90
N ILE A 175 7.53 -11.42 1.40
CA ILE A 175 7.63 -12.75 2.05
C ILE A 175 9.08 -13.25 2.04
N ALA A 176 9.79 -13.12 0.93
CA ALA A 176 11.19 -13.52 0.82
C ALA A 176 12.05 -12.78 1.85
N TYR A 177 11.90 -11.45 1.91
CA TYR A 177 12.60 -10.64 2.90
C TYR A 177 12.28 -11.04 4.35
N CYS A 178 11.00 -11.27 4.67
CA CYS A 178 10.60 -11.75 6.00
C CYS A 178 11.23 -13.11 6.35
N ASN A 179 11.38 -14.01 5.37
CA ASN A 179 11.97 -15.34 5.57
C ASN A 179 13.48 -15.28 5.82
N GLU A 180 14.19 -14.40 5.12
CA GLU A 180 15.62 -14.16 5.32
C GLU A 180 15.90 -13.46 6.66
N ASN A 181 14.95 -12.64 7.12
CA ASN A 181 15.08 -11.78 8.29
C ASN A 181 14.16 -12.17 9.46
N ARG A 182 13.85 -13.46 9.62
CA ARG A 182 12.89 -13.97 10.64
C ARG A 182 13.19 -13.54 12.08
N SER A 183 14.47 -13.33 12.42
CA SER A 183 14.89 -12.91 13.77
C SER A 183 14.77 -11.41 13.99
N ARG A 184 14.45 -10.62 12.96
CA ARG A 184 14.34 -9.16 13.07
C ARG A 184 13.02 -8.75 13.71
N GLN A 185 13.08 -7.65 14.45
CA GLN A 185 11.90 -7.08 15.09
C GLN A 185 10.83 -6.76 14.03
N GLY A 186 9.59 -7.18 14.28
CA GLY A 186 8.46 -6.96 13.38
C GLY A 186 8.27 -8.04 12.30
N ALA A 187 9.28 -8.87 11.99
CA ALA A 187 9.21 -9.87 10.90
C ALA A 187 8.05 -10.87 11.06
N ILE A 188 7.80 -11.35 12.28
CA ILE A 188 6.70 -12.29 12.56
C ILE A 188 5.33 -11.63 12.30
N ARG A 189 5.16 -10.36 12.69
CA ARG A 189 3.91 -9.62 12.47
C ARG A 189 3.69 -9.31 11.00
N ALA A 190 4.74 -8.84 10.32
CA ALA A 190 4.74 -8.62 8.87
C ALA A 190 4.35 -9.89 8.10
N ALA A 191 5.01 -11.02 8.38
CA ALA A 191 4.69 -12.31 7.76
C ALA A 191 3.26 -12.79 8.04
N ALA A 192 2.67 -12.45 9.20
CA ALA A 192 1.29 -12.78 9.51
C ALA A 192 0.29 -11.92 8.72
N VAL A 193 0.61 -10.64 8.51
CA VAL A 193 -0.19 -9.70 7.72
C VAL A 193 -0.18 -10.07 6.24
N LEU A 194 0.99 -10.41 5.68
CA LEU A 194 1.18 -10.75 4.26
C LEU A 194 0.31 -11.92 3.77
N LYS A 195 -0.21 -12.76 4.67
CA LYS A 195 -1.18 -13.81 4.32
C LYS A 195 -2.52 -13.28 3.80
N ARG A 196 -2.73 -11.97 3.84
CA ARG A 196 -3.96 -11.27 3.43
C ARG A 196 -3.70 -10.10 2.49
N VAL A 197 -2.44 -9.88 2.10
CA VAL A 197 -2.08 -8.85 1.13
C VAL A 197 -2.12 -9.51 -0.25
N HIS A 198 -2.62 -8.77 -1.23
CA HIS A 198 -2.67 -9.20 -2.63
C HIS A 198 -2.02 -8.14 -3.50
N ASP A 199 -1.35 -8.58 -4.56
CA ASP A 199 -0.66 -7.73 -5.51
C ASP A 199 -1.63 -6.94 -6.38
N GLY A 200 -1.22 -5.75 -6.82
CA GLY A 200 -1.76 -5.12 -8.01
C GLY A 200 -3.06 -4.34 -7.85
N ALA A 201 -3.43 -3.90 -6.64
CA ALA A 201 -4.51 -2.91 -6.47
C ALA A 201 -4.16 -1.62 -7.23
N ARG A 202 -5.11 -1.03 -7.97
CA ARG A 202 -4.88 0.15 -8.82
C ARG A 202 -5.41 1.45 -8.23
N SER A 203 -6.18 1.38 -7.16
CA SER A 203 -6.62 2.56 -6.43
C SER A 203 -6.70 2.31 -4.92
N PRO A 204 -6.65 3.37 -4.10
CA PRO A 204 -6.90 3.26 -2.66
C PRO A 204 -8.25 2.61 -2.34
N MET A 205 -9.27 2.82 -3.17
CA MET A 205 -10.60 2.25 -2.95
C MET A 205 -10.70 0.76 -3.32
N GLU A 206 -9.88 0.28 -4.27
CA GLU A 206 -9.69 -1.16 -4.46
C GLU A 206 -9.03 -1.81 -3.24
N THR A 207 -8.00 -1.16 -2.68
CA THR A 207 -7.37 -1.58 -1.42
C THR A 207 -8.39 -1.62 -0.29
N ALA A 208 -9.19 -0.56 -0.11
CA ALA A 208 -10.22 -0.49 0.92
C ALA A 208 -11.27 -1.60 0.77
N THR A 209 -11.77 -1.80 -0.45
CA THR A 209 -12.72 -2.88 -0.78
C THR A 209 -12.15 -4.24 -0.48
N THR A 210 -10.91 -4.47 -0.87
CA THR A 210 -10.22 -5.74 -0.62
C THR A 210 -10.04 -5.98 0.87
N ILE A 211 -9.61 -4.97 1.65
CA ILE A 211 -9.45 -5.06 3.10
C ILE A 211 -10.77 -5.43 3.78
N MET A 212 -11.91 -4.87 3.36
CA MET A 212 -13.23 -5.26 3.88
C MET A 212 -13.54 -6.76 3.67
N VAL A 213 -13.02 -7.37 2.62
CA VAL A 213 -13.20 -8.79 2.30
C VAL A 213 -12.17 -9.67 3.05
N VAL A 214 -10.88 -9.33 3.00
CA VAL A 214 -9.79 -10.20 3.48
C VAL A 214 -9.47 -10.04 4.96
N ALA A 215 -9.77 -8.89 5.57
CA ALA A 215 -9.46 -8.64 6.97
C ALA A 215 -10.18 -9.64 7.89
N LYS A 216 -9.62 -9.87 9.09
CA LYS A 216 -10.18 -10.86 10.02
C LYS A 216 -11.60 -10.47 10.42
N ARG A 217 -12.45 -11.46 10.70
CA ARG A 217 -13.79 -11.22 11.27
C ARG A 217 -13.75 -10.52 12.63
N SER A 218 -12.68 -10.75 13.40
CA SER A 218 -12.41 -10.03 14.65
C SER A 218 -12.04 -8.56 14.45
N GLN A 219 -11.74 -8.14 13.21
CA GLN A 219 -11.46 -6.76 12.82
C GLN A 219 -12.64 -6.14 12.03
N GLY A 220 -13.70 -6.90 11.72
CA GLY A 220 -14.85 -6.41 10.94
C GLY A 220 -14.87 -6.81 9.47
N GLY A 221 -13.82 -7.46 8.96
CA GLY A 221 -13.78 -7.99 7.60
C GLY A 221 -14.50 -9.33 7.45
N LEU A 222 -14.62 -9.85 6.22
CA LEU A 222 -15.25 -11.15 5.96
C LEU A 222 -14.33 -12.34 6.29
N GLY A 223 -13.02 -12.13 6.30
CA GLY A 223 -12.00 -13.16 6.54
C GLY A 223 -11.75 -14.06 5.33
N TYR A 224 -12.07 -13.59 4.12
CA TYR A 224 -11.93 -14.36 2.89
C TYR A 224 -10.72 -13.89 2.09
N VAL A 225 -9.66 -14.69 2.09
CA VAL A 225 -8.35 -14.32 1.54
C VAL A 225 -8.07 -14.93 0.16
N LYS A 226 -9.04 -15.67 -0.40
CA LYS A 226 -8.86 -16.34 -1.71
C LYS A 226 -9.37 -15.44 -2.82
N VAL A 227 -8.74 -14.27 -2.94
CA VAL A 227 -9.10 -13.26 -3.95
C VAL A 227 -7.95 -13.01 -4.92
N GLU A 228 -8.31 -12.55 -6.11
CA GLU A 228 -7.40 -12.05 -7.14
C GLU A 228 -7.80 -10.61 -7.43
N LEU A 229 -6.83 -9.70 -7.51
CA LEU A 229 -7.10 -8.32 -7.87
C LEU A 229 -6.91 -8.10 -9.36
N ASN A 230 -7.73 -7.20 -9.91
CA ASN A 230 -7.68 -6.82 -11.33
C ASN A 230 -7.68 -8.04 -12.26
N HIS A 231 -8.54 -9.02 -11.96
CA HIS A 231 -8.60 -10.28 -12.67
C HIS A 231 -9.06 -10.05 -14.11
N ARG A 232 -8.18 -10.34 -15.06
CA ARG A 232 -8.43 -10.15 -16.49
C ARG A 232 -9.35 -11.25 -17.03
N VAL A 233 -10.43 -10.83 -17.67
CA VAL A 233 -11.39 -11.67 -18.39
C VAL A 233 -11.37 -11.28 -19.85
N ASP A 234 -10.73 -12.10 -20.70
CA ASP A 234 -10.76 -11.89 -22.14
C ASP A 234 -12.16 -12.16 -22.71
N VAL A 235 -12.63 -11.30 -23.62
CA VAL A 235 -13.94 -11.44 -24.27
C VAL A 235 -13.80 -12.42 -25.45
N PRO A 236 -14.41 -13.62 -25.38
CA PRO A 236 -14.33 -14.58 -26.47
C PRO A 236 -14.98 -14.04 -27.74
N ASN A 237 -14.55 -14.53 -28.90
CA ASN A 237 -15.05 -14.07 -30.21
C ASN A 237 -16.58 -14.13 -30.33
N GLU A 238 -17.20 -15.16 -29.73
CA GLU A 238 -18.65 -15.33 -29.74
C GLU A 238 -19.39 -14.25 -28.93
N PHE A 239 -18.74 -13.51 -28.03
CA PHE A 239 -19.36 -12.41 -27.26
C PHE A 239 -18.95 -11.01 -27.76
N LYS A 240 -18.06 -10.91 -28.76
CA LYS A 240 -17.59 -9.62 -29.31
C LYS A 240 -18.68 -8.76 -29.95
N TYR A 241 -19.85 -9.32 -30.24
CA TYR A 241 -20.99 -8.56 -30.73
C TYR A 241 -21.75 -7.81 -29.62
N LEU A 242 -21.48 -8.11 -28.34
CA LEU A 242 -22.13 -7.52 -27.18
C LEU A 242 -21.33 -6.37 -26.54
N ALA A 243 -20.02 -6.31 -26.78
CA ALA A 243 -19.17 -5.25 -26.26
C ALA A 243 -18.00 -4.97 -27.22
N LYS A 244 -17.56 -3.71 -27.27
CA LYS A 244 -16.40 -3.29 -28.06
C LYS A 244 -15.06 -3.71 -27.44
N ALA A 245 -15.01 -3.85 -26.11
CA ALA A 245 -13.79 -4.17 -25.39
C ALA A 245 -13.34 -5.61 -25.66
N GLY A 246 -12.02 -5.82 -25.79
CA GLY A 246 -11.43 -7.15 -25.98
C GLY A 246 -11.24 -7.93 -24.67
N PHE A 247 -11.25 -7.23 -23.53
CA PHE A 247 -11.16 -7.81 -22.19
C PHE A 247 -11.79 -6.86 -21.17
N PHE A 248 -12.07 -7.39 -19.99
CA PHE A 248 -12.44 -6.63 -18.79
C PHE A 248 -11.54 -7.02 -17.62
N GLU A 249 -11.48 -6.20 -16.59
CA GLU A 249 -10.73 -6.48 -15.37
C GLU A 249 -11.63 -6.31 -14.16
N ILE A 250 -11.74 -7.34 -13.34
CA ILE A 250 -12.56 -7.34 -12.13
C ILE A 250 -11.69 -6.91 -10.96
N ASP A 251 -12.06 -5.83 -10.26
CA ASP A 251 -11.26 -5.25 -9.18
C ASP A 251 -10.91 -6.28 -8.09
N VAL A 252 -11.91 -6.97 -7.55
CA VAL A 252 -11.72 -8.07 -6.58
C VAL A 252 -12.50 -9.29 -7.04
N TYR A 253 -11.80 -10.34 -7.43
CA TYR A 253 -12.38 -11.60 -7.89
C TYR A 253 -12.21 -12.71 -6.87
N ALA A 254 -13.29 -13.45 -6.57
CA ALA A 254 -13.30 -14.65 -5.75
C ALA A 254 -13.49 -15.89 -6.65
N PRO A 255 -12.40 -16.58 -7.06
CA PRO A 255 -12.47 -17.62 -8.10
C PRO A 255 -13.37 -18.79 -7.72
N ALA A 256 -13.35 -19.20 -6.44
CA ALA A 256 -14.08 -20.38 -5.98
C ALA A 256 -15.60 -20.26 -6.14
N SER A 257 -16.14 -19.04 -6.18
CA SER A 257 -17.58 -18.78 -6.35
C SER A 257 -17.91 -18.09 -7.68
N GLY A 258 -16.91 -17.72 -8.48
CA GLY A 258 -17.08 -16.90 -9.68
C GLY A 258 -17.62 -15.49 -9.38
N THR A 259 -17.38 -14.97 -8.16
CA THR A 259 -17.94 -13.67 -7.73
C THR A 259 -16.93 -12.57 -7.96
N GLY A 260 -17.31 -11.53 -8.72
CA GLY A 260 -16.56 -10.29 -8.87
C GLY A 260 -17.16 -9.17 -8.02
N ILE A 261 -16.32 -8.33 -7.45
CA ILE A 261 -16.69 -7.13 -6.71
C ILE A 261 -15.99 -5.96 -7.40
N GLU A 262 -16.76 -4.94 -7.77
CA GLU A 262 -16.24 -3.72 -8.40
C GLU A 262 -16.58 -2.51 -7.52
N TYR A 263 -15.63 -1.60 -7.36
CA TYR A 263 -15.87 -0.32 -6.73
C TYR A 263 -16.27 0.72 -7.78
N ASN A 264 -17.37 1.44 -7.53
CA ASN A 264 -17.79 2.55 -8.37
C ASN A 264 -17.83 3.86 -7.57
N GLY A 265 -16.84 4.73 -7.80
CA GLY A 265 -16.75 6.06 -7.19
C GLY A 265 -17.54 7.16 -7.92
N SER A 266 -18.25 6.84 -9.00
CA SER A 266 -18.91 7.84 -9.86
C SER A 266 -20.42 7.91 -9.66
N ASP A 267 -20.87 8.50 -8.54
CA ASP A 267 -22.30 8.74 -8.28
C ASP A 267 -22.90 9.88 -9.17
N HIS A 268 -22.14 10.40 -10.14
CA HIS A 268 -22.60 11.37 -11.15
C HIS A 268 -22.50 10.79 -12.57
N LEU A 269 -23.65 10.36 -13.09
CA LEU A 269 -23.83 9.69 -14.38
C LEU A 269 -23.60 10.62 -15.59
N ASP A 270 -22.55 10.34 -16.36
CA ASP A 270 -22.55 10.58 -17.80
C ASP A 270 -23.27 9.41 -18.52
N LYS A 271 -24.28 9.72 -19.32
CA LYS A 271 -25.14 8.72 -19.98
C LYS A 271 -24.37 7.72 -20.88
N GLN A 272 -23.22 8.12 -21.44
CA GLN A 272 -22.39 7.25 -22.27
C GLN A 272 -21.59 6.22 -21.44
N ARG A 273 -21.12 6.58 -20.24
CA ARG A 273 -20.46 5.63 -19.33
C ARG A 273 -21.43 4.54 -18.88
N SER A 274 -22.68 4.93 -18.60
CA SER A 274 -23.75 4.01 -18.20
C SER A 274 -24.06 2.92 -19.25
N ALA A 275 -23.99 3.23 -20.54
CA ALA A 275 -24.22 2.22 -21.60
C ALA A 275 -23.05 1.22 -21.70
N SER A 276 -21.81 1.71 -21.64
CA SER A 276 -20.61 0.86 -21.64
C SER A 276 -20.57 -0.08 -20.43
N ASP A 277 -20.97 0.42 -19.25
CA ASP A 277 -21.05 -0.40 -18.04
C ASP A 277 -22.13 -1.47 -18.15
N ALA A 278 -23.28 -1.17 -18.78
CA ALA A 278 -24.32 -2.15 -19.02
C ALA A 278 -23.87 -3.26 -20.00
N GLU A 279 -23.15 -2.91 -21.06
CA GLU A 279 -22.55 -3.88 -22.00
C GLU A 279 -21.55 -4.79 -21.27
N ARG A 280 -20.63 -4.19 -20.50
CA ARG A 280 -19.65 -4.90 -19.66
C ARG A 280 -20.32 -5.91 -18.73
N MET A 281 -21.30 -5.47 -17.96
CA MET A 281 -22.03 -6.32 -17.02
C MET A 281 -22.81 -7.43 -17.72
N THR A 282 -23.34 -7.17 -18.92
CA THR A 282 -24.01 -8.17 -19.75
C THR A 282 -23.05 -9.27 -20.17
N VAL A 283 -21.85 -8.90 -20.65
CA VAL A 283 -20.84 -9.88 -21.08
C VAL A 283 -20.32 -10.68 -19.88
N LEU A 284 -19.95 -10.03 -18.78
CA LEU A 284 -19.46 -10.73 -17.57
C LEU A 284 -20.51 -11.72 -17.03
N SER A 285 -21.79 -11.33 -17.01
CA SER A 285 -22.89 -12.22 -16.63
C SER A 285 -23.03 -13.40 -17.60
N ALA A 286 -22.96 -13.16 -18.91
CA ALA A 286 -23.03 -14.21 -19.93
C ALA A 286 -21.86 -15.21 -19.85
N LEU A 287 -20.69 -14.74 -19.42
CA LEU A 287 -19.51 -15.56 -19.12
C LEU A 287 -19.60 -16.28 -17.77
N GLY A 288 -20.67 -16.09 -17.00
CA GLY A 288 -20.94 -16.80 -15.74
C GLY A 288 -20.41 -16.10 -14.49
N PHE A 289 -19.90 -14.88 -14.58
CA PHE A 289 -19.45 -14.12 -13.43
C PHE A 289 -20.64 -13.51 -12.68
N ARG A 290 -20.64 -13.66 -11.34
CA ARG A 290 -21.57 -12.97 -10.46
C ARG A 290 -20.94 -11.67 -10.00
N MET A 291 -21.37 -10.56 -10.60
CA MET A 291 -20.83 -9.23 -10.28
C MET A 291 -21.64 -8.55 -9.18
N ILE A 292 -20.95 -7.94 -8.22
CA ILE A 292 -21.51 -7.05 -7.19
C ILE A 292 -20.79 -5.71 -7.29
N VAL A 293 -21.54 -4.64 -7.49
CA VAL A 293 -21.00 -3.28 -7.48
C VAL A 293 -21.15 -2.69 -6.09
N LEU A 294 -20.07 -2.12 -5.57
CA LEU A 294 -20.01 -1.41 -4.30
C LEU A 294 -19.77 0.08 -4.58
N THR A 295 -20.74 0.93 -4.27
CA THR A 295 -20.66 2.36 -4.60
C THR A 295 -20.01 3.21 -3.51
N GLY A 296 -19.56 4.42 -3.86
CA GLY A 296 -19.11 5.44 -2.91
C GLY A 296 -20.13 5.71 -1.80
N THR A 297 -21.40 5.97 -2.17
CA THR A 297 -22.51 6.12 -1.20
C THR A 297 -22.63 4.91 -0.24
N GLN A 298 -22.45 3.67 -0.73
CA GLN A 298 -22.53 2.50 0.13
C GLN A 298 -21.36 2.46 1.14
N PHE A 299 -20.15 2.82 0.72
CA PHE A 299 -18.99 2.97 1.61
C PHE A 299 -19.16 4.11 2.63
N ALA A 300 -19.81 5.21 2.25
CA ALA A 300 -20.02 6.37 3.10
C ALA A 300 -20.94 6.06 4.29
N HIS A 301 -21.88 5.13 4.13
CA HIS A 301 -22.94 4.88 5.09
C HIS A 301 -22.89 3.47 5.69
N GLN A 302 -22.72 3.39 7.02
CA GLN A 302 -22.64 2.16 7.80
C GLN A 302 -23.66 1.08 7.40
N LEU A 303 -24.96 1.42 7.39
CA LEU A 303 -26.02 0.44 7.11
C LEU A 303 -26.01 -0.03 5.65
N GLN A 304 -25.62 0.84 4.73
CA GLN A 304 -25.54 0.50 3.31
C GLN A 304 -24.35 -0.43 3.06
N LEU A 305 -23.17 -0.11 3.61
CA LEU A 305 -22.02 -1.00 3.54
C LEU A 305 -22.34 -2.35 4.16
N HIS A 306 -22.97 -2.39 5.33
CA HIS A 306 -23.31 -3.66 5.98
C HIS A 306 -24.19 -4.55 5.09
N ARG A 307 -25.17 -3.97 4.39
CA ARG A 307 -26.01 -4.69 3.43
C ARG A 307 -25.19 -5.18 2.23
N ALA A 308 -24.31 -4.35 1.68
CA ALA A 308 -23.44 -4.73 0.57
C ALA A 308 -22.48 -5.86 0.96
N MET A 309 -21.82 -5.76 2.12
CA MET A 309 -20.94 -6.81 2.66
C MET A 309 -21.69 -8.11 2.94
N ASN A 310 -22.96 -8.05 3.36
CA ASN A 310 -23.80 -9.25 3.48
C ASN A 310 -24.10 -9.88 2.12
N ALA A 311 -24.34 -9.08 1.08
CA ALA A 311 -24.55 -9.57 -0.28
C ALA A 311 -23.27 -10.22 -0.83
N ILE A 312 -22.11 -9.60 -0.61
CA ILE A 312 -20.79 -10.15 -0.96
C ILE A 312 -20.55 -11.48 -0.23
N ALA A 313 -20.75 -11.52 1.08
CA ALA A 313 -20.61 -12.75 1.86
C ALA A 313 -21.51 -13.87 1.34
N LEU A 314 -22.79 -13.57 1.04
CA LEU A 314 -23.72 -14.52 0.48
C LEU A 314 -23.25 -15.04 -0.90
N ALA A 315 -22.79 -14.14 -1.78
CA ALA A 315 -22.34 -14.48 -3.11
C ALA A 315 -21.07 -15.34 -3.12
N ILE A 316 -20.14 -15.10 -2.18
CA ILE A 316 -18.93 -15.89 -1.98
C ILE A 316 -19.23 -17.24 -1.29
N GLY A 317 -20.41 -17.39 -0.68
CA GLY A 317 -20.80 -18.61 0.06
C GLY A 317 -20.36 -18.62 1.53
N LEU A 318 -20.17 -17.44 2.13
CA LEU A 318 -19.82 -17.26 3.53
C LEU A 318 -21.06 -17.06 4.39
N LYS A 319 -20.97 -17.50 5.65
CA LYS A 319 -22.00 -17.20 6.64
C LYS A 319 -21.88 -15.75 7.11
N CYS A 320 -22.94 -14.97 6.89
CA CYS A 320 -23.07 -13.62 7.43
C CYS A 320 -23.17 -13.67 8.96
N ASP A 321 -22.29 -12.96 9.67
CA ASP A 321 -22.50 -12.64 11.07
C ASP A 321 -23.30 -11.34 11.13
N ARG A 322 -24.51 -11.43 11.68
CA ARG A 322 -25.46 -10.31 11.75
C ARG A 322 -25.53 -9.71 13.15
N SER A 323 -24.66 -10.14 14.07
CA SER A 323 -24.61 -9.61 15.43
C SER A 323 -24.27 -8.12 15.41
N GLU A 324 -24.84 -7.38 16.36
CA GLU A 324 -24.55 -5.96 16.55
C GLU A 324 -23.05 -5.72 16.81
N ALA A 325 -22.41 -6.63 17.56
CA ALA A 325 -20.97 -6.58 17.81
C ALA A 325 -20.14 -6.69 16.52
N PHE A 326 -20.54 -7.55 15.56
CA PHE A 326 -19.86 -7.63 14.27
C PHE A 326 -20.15 -6.40 13.40
N GLN A 327 -21.40 -5.91 13.39
CA GLN A 327 -21.77 -4.69 12.68
C GLN A 327 -20.94 -3.48 13.14
N LYS A 328 -20.72 -3.35 14.45
CA LYS A 328 -19.86 -2.31 15.00
C LYS A 328 -18.42 -2.46 14.49
N ARG A 329 -17.82 -3.65 14.59
CA ARG A 329 -16.45 -3.88 14.08
C ARG A 329 -16.33 -3.62 12.59
N GLN A 330 -17.33 -4.00 11.80
CA GLN A 330 -17.36 -3.74 10.36
C GLN A 330 -17.44 -2.23 10.06
N ASN A 331 -18.17 -1.46 10.89
CA ASN A 331 -18.14 -0.01 10.79
C ASN A 331 -16.80 0.59 11.20
N ASP A 332 -16.20 0.11 12.30
CA ASP A 332 -14.89 0.58 12.75
C ASP A 332 -13.82 0.33 11.64
N LEU A 333 -13.87 -0.82 10.96
CA LEU A 333 -12.99 -1.12 9.81
C LEU A 333 -13.28 -0.23 8.60
N ARG A 334 -14.56 0.03 8.31
CA ARG A 334 -14.98 0.93 7.23
C ARG A 334 -14.42 2.33 7.42
N GLU A 335 -14.62 2.90 8.61
CA GLU A 335 -14.11 4.22 8.96
C GLU A 335 -12.58 4.25 8.87
N PHE A 336 -11.91 3.18 9.28
CA PHE A 336 -10.48 3.04 9.11
C PHE A 336 -10.06 3.08 7.63
N VAL A 337 -10.62 2.24 6.75
CA VAL A 337 -10.13 2.13 5.36
C VAL A 337 -10.46 3.34 4.48
N ILE A 338 -11.39 4.21 4.91
CA ILE A 338 -11.75 5.44 4.19
C ILE A 338 -11.21 6.71 4.86
N ARG A 339 -10.47 6.61 5.96
CA ARG A 339 -10.05 7.77 6.79
C ARG A 339 -9.17 8.79 6.06
N HIS A 340 -8.54 8.38 4.96
CA HIS A 340 -7.69 9.22 4.12
C HIS A 340 -8.38 9.59 2.80
N TRP A 341 -9.66 9.24 2.64
CA TRP A 341 -10.44 9.43 1.42
C TRP A 341 -11.68 10.28 1.68
N ASP A 342 -11.48 11.61 1.69
CA ASP A 342 -12.57 12.60 1.79
C ASP A 342 -13.16 12.97 0.42
N SER A 343 -12.46 12.68 -0.67
CA SER A 343 -12.82 13.03 -2.05
C SER A 343 -13.82 12.03 -2.66
N GLY A 344 -15.11 12.22 -2.38
CA GLY A 344 -16.20 11.61 -3.15
C GLY A 344 -17.03 10.54 -2.44
N LEU A 345 -17.07 10.55 -1.11
CA LEU A 345 -18.10 9.85 -0.32
C LEU A 345 -19.43 10.61 -0.29
#